data_AF-A0A1L8SMU6-F1
#
_entry.id   AF-A0A1L8SMU6-F1
#
_cell.length_a   1.000
_cell.length_b   1.000
_cell.length_c   1.000
_cell.angle_alpha   90.00
_cell.angle_beta   90.00
_cell.angle_gamma   90.00
#
_symmetry.space_group_name_H-M   'P 1'
#
loop_
_entity.id
_entity.type
_entity.pdbx_description
1 polymer ?
#
loop_
_entity_poly.entity_id
_entity_poly.type
_entity_poly.pdbx_seq_one_letter_code
_entity_poly.pdbx_strand_id
1 'polypeptide(L)'
;MKKKIALLSLFMALFLLPTQSFAYTVNHEFNLGPGEGSSQLAQNRYIIVHDTANPNASGRNEATYMKRNWRNAYTSHIVGDGIVYQVGEPGYVSYGALNANPYAPAQIELQATPDKVLFAKNYAVYIELIRDLCNQFGIPKTLDAVYGTNGAKSHLWVTNNFGGDHTDPYGYLASMGISKAQFANDIVNGLNGQPNKPTPPDNGNVDKEVKYVRIKESARAYGRSSQGRLIPSGARNMAFTVIKRVPVAYDNRVKYEYLVEYHGKREWVISTDVTAVNAFDPQVVEVAKHSTNFSPSSHHRATPAKIKGQRFTVQKVNQLIFGGKLQNEYLIKYHSNKPAEWLLEQDAVAK
;
A
#
# COMPACT_ATOMS: atom_id res chain seq x y z
N MET A 1 65.59 54.50 -9.90
CA MET A 1 65.42 53.07 -10.24
C MET A 1 64.22 52.54 -9.46
N LYS A 2 63.11 52.23 -10.14
CA LYS A 2 61.82 51.88 -9.53
C LYS A 2 61.85 50.43 -9.02
N LYS A 3 61.59 50.23 -7.72
CA LYS A 3 61.40 48.92 -7.10
C LYS A 3 60.09 48.31 -7.61
N LYS A 4 60.15 47.12 -8.22
CA LYS A 4 58.96 46.31 -8.52
C LYS A 4 58.74 45.35 -7.35
N ILE A 5 57.74 45.64 -6.52
CA ILE A 5 57.19 44.69 -5.54
C ILE A 5 56.13 43.90 -6.32
N ALA A 6 56.36 42.61 -6.51
CA ALA A 6 55.35 41.71 -7.05
C ALA A 6 54.30 41.46 -5.96
N LEU A 7 53.10 42.01 -6.15
CA LEU A 7 51.92 41.61 -5.37
C LEU A 7 51.56 40.19 -5.78
N LEU A 8 51.72 39.25 -4.86
CA LEU A 8 51.14 37.92 -4.95
C LEU A 8 49.63 38.07 -4.68
N SER A 9 48.83 38.19 -5.74
CA SER A 9 47.38 38.19 -5.65
C SER A 9 46.90 36.80 -5.24
N LEU A 10 46.49 36.68 -3.98
CA LEU A 10 45.81 35.52 -3.41
C LEU A 10 44.50 35.30 -4.17
N PHE A 11 44.47 34.30 -5.05
CA PHE A 11 43.23 33.77 -5.62
C PHE A 11 42.45 33.12 -4.48
N MET A 12 41.59 33.89 -3.82
CA MET A 12 40.56 33.36 -2.94
C MET A 12 39.49 32.75 -3.85
N ALA A 13 39.71 31.49 -4.25
CA ALA A 13 38.70 30.68 -4.89
C ALA A 13 37.56 30.50 -3.89
N LEU A 14 36.53 31.34 -4.03
CA LEU A 14 35.26 31.16 -3.36
C LEU A 14 34.65 29.87 -3.93
N PHE A 15 34.98 28.73 -3.32
CA PHE A 15 34.28 27.48 -3.57
C PHE A 15 32.84 27.71 -3.09
N LEU A 16 31.97 28.08 -4.04
CA LEU A 16 30.54 27.89 -3.92
C LEU A 16 30.32 26.38 -3.87
N LEU A 17 30.50 25.80 -2.68
CA LEU A 17 30.00 24.47 -2.39
C LEU A 17 28.51 24.51 -2.71
N PRO A 18 27.97 23.56 -3.50
CA PRO A 18 26.55 23.48 -3.71
C PRO A 18 25.91 23.35 -2.33
N THR A 19 25.23 24.39 -1.87
CA THR A 19 24.33 24.27 -0.73
C THR A 19 23.23 23.35 -1.21
N GLN A 20 23.27 22.10 -0.76
CA GLN A 20 22.12 21.21 -0.90
C GLN A 20 20.98 21.88 -0.15
N SER A 21 20.13 22.61 -0.88
CA SER A 21 18.89 23.13 -0.35
C SER A 21 17.96 21.94 -0.19
N PHE A 22 17.88 21.42 1.03
CA PHE A 22 16.86 20.44 1.38
C PHE A 22 15.47 21.06 1.17
N ALA A 23 14.48 20.23 0.83
CA ALA A 23 13.09 20.66 0.70
C ALA A 23 12.43 20.95 2.06
N TYR A 24 13.18 20.78 3.15
CA TYR A 24 12.76 20.90 4.54
C TYR A 24 13.84 21.60 5.37
N THR A 25 13.41 22.14 6.51
CA THR A 25 14.33 22.74 7.49
C THR A 25 14.91 21.66 8.39
N VAL A 26 16.22 21.74 8.64
CA VAL A 26 16.90 20.93 9.66
C VAL A 26 17.24 21.81 10.86
N ASN A 27 16.82 21.37 12.03
CA ASN A 27 17.15 21.96 13.32
C ASN A 27 18.25 21.13 13.99
N HIS A 28 19.34 21.81 14.36
CA HIS A 28 20.54 21.21 14.97
C HIS A 28 20.68 21.49 16.48
N GLU A 29 19.67 22.08 17.11
CA GLU A 29 19.64 22.39 18.55
C GLU A 29 19.89 21.14 19.42
N PHE A 30 19.47 19.97 18.93
CA PHE A 30 19.51 18.70 19.66
C PHE A 30 20.64 17.75 19.23
N ASN A 31 21.57 18.22 18.39
CA ASN A 31 22.72 17.41 18.00
C ASN A 31 23.47 16.91 19.24
N LEU A 32 23.86 15.64 19.24
CA LEU A 32 24.77 15.08 20.23
C LEU A 32 26.11 15.85 20.20
N GLY A 33 26.65 16.14 21.39
CA GLY A 33 27.88 16.92 21.53
C GLY A 33 29.13 16.04 21.44
N PRO A 34 30.33 16.64 21.53
CA PRO A 34 31.57 15.89 21.62
C PRO A 34 31.54 14.85 22.75
N GLY A 35 31.84 13.60 22.42
CA GLY A 35 31.81 12.48 23.38
C GLY A 35 30.43 11.91 23.67
N GLU A 36 29.38 12.38 22.98
CA GLU A 36 28.04 11.79 23.02
C GLU A 36 27.73 11.03 21.73
N GLY A 37 26.97 9.94 21.87
CA GLY A 37 26.71 9.01 20.77
C GLY A 37 27.86 8.03 20.55
N SER A 38 27.80 7.30 19.44
CA SER A 38 28.82 6.33 19.03
C SER A 38 29.89 7.00 18.18
N SER A 39 31.15 6.68 18.46
CA SER A 39 32.28 7.01 17.57
C SER A 39 32.46 5.99 16.44
N GLN A 40 31.67 4.91 16.42
CA GLN A 40 31.74 3.88 15.41
C GLN A 40 31.03 4.33 14.13
N LEU A 41 31.73 4.24 12.99
CA LEU A 41 31.11 4.40 11.68
C LEU A 41 30.18 3.22 11.37
N ALA A 42 28.99 3.53 10.89
CA ALA A 42 28.06 2.54 10.38
C ALA A 42 28.40 2.16 8.92
N GLN A 43 28.08 0.93 8.54
CA GLN A 43 28.15 0.52 7.13
C GLN A 43 26.95 1.07 6.37
N ASN A 44 27.17 1.58 5.16
CA ASN A 44 26.11 2.15 4.32
C ASN A 44 25.21 1.07 3.69
N ARG A 45 24.39 0.40 4.52
CA ARG A 45 23.49 -0.67 4.05
C ARG A 45 22.02 -0.30 4.22
N TYR A 46 21.65 0.26 5.37
CA TYR A 46 20.25 0.48 5.74
C TYR A 46 19.96 1.94 6.12
N ILE A 47 18.78 2.42 5.74
CA ILE A 47 18.15 3.58 6.39
C ILE A 47 17.00 3.03 7.24
N ILE A 48 17.06 3.13 8.55
CA ILE A 48 16.02 2.53 9.40
C ILE A 48 14.92 3.53 9.71
N VAL A 49 13.68 3.13 9.52
CA VAL A 49 12.49 3.98 9.58
C VAL A 49 11.58 3.54 10.73
N HIS A 50 11.27 4.49 11.61
CA HIS A 50 10.55 4.32 12.87
C HIS A 50 9.37 5.27 13.00
N ASP A 51 8.51 5.02 13.98
CA ASP A 51 7.58 6.02 14.54
C ASP A 51 7.71 6.10 16.06
N THR A 52 7.45 7.27 16.63
CA THR A 52 7.73 7.53 18.05
C THR A 52 6.79 6.80 19.01
N ALA A 53 5.72 6.17 18.52
CA ALA A 53 4.66 5.51 19.31
C ALA A 53 4.05 6.39 20.42
N ASN A 54 4.24 7.71 20.34
CA ASN A 54 3.86 8.66 21.38
C ASN A 54 3.03 9.81 20.78
N PRO A 55 1.70 9.65 20.68
CA PRO A 55 0.83 10.63 20.03
C PRO A 55 0.69 11.96 20.80
N ASN A 56 1.25 12.05 22.02
CA ASN A 56 1.12 13.20 22.91
C ASN A 56 2.35 14.13 22.91
N ALA A 57 3.42 13.76 22.19
CA ALA A 57 4.65 14.54 22.12
C ALA A 57 4.82 15.24 20.75
N SER A 58 5.38 16.45 20.78
CA SER A 58 5.88 17.13 19.58
C SER A 58 7.19 16.51 19.12
N GLY A 59 7.58 16.76 17.86
CA GLY A 59 8.90 16.37 17.36
C GLY A 59 10.02 16.96 18.21
N ARG A 60 9.87 18.23 18.61
CA ARG A 60 10.82 18.89 19.52
C ARG A 60 10.92 18.20 20.89
N ASN A 61 9.80 17.77 21.47
CA ASN A 61 9.79 17.08 22.76
C ASN A 61 10.52 15.74 22.68
N GLU A 62 10.28 14.99 21.61
CA GLU A 62 11.01 13.74 21.33
C GLU A 62 12.51 13.99 21.15
N ALA A 63 12.91 15.03 20.41
CA ALA A 63 14.32 15.36 20.19
C ALA A 63 15.00 15.79 21.50
N THR A 64 14.31 16.58 22.32
CA THR A 64 14.76 16.98 23.66
C THR A 64 14.96 15.75 24.54
N TYR A 65 13.99 14.83 24.55
CA TYR A 65 14.06 13.62 25.36
C TYR A 65 15.19 12.71 24.89
N MET A 66 15.33 12.49 23.58
CA MET A 66 16.34 11.64 22.98
C MET A 66 17.75 12.18 23.25
N LYS A 67 17.98 13.48 23.05
CA LYS A 67 19.24 14.16 23.40
C LYS A 67 19.59 13.97 24.88
N ARG A 68 18.63 14.08 25.79
CA ARG A 68 18.89 13.88 27.23
C ARG A 68 19.18 12.42 27.60
N ASN A 69 18.62 11.47 26.87
CA ASN A 69 18.64 10.04 27.20
C ASN A 69 19.45 9.18 26.22
N TRP A 70 20.33 9.78 25.43
CA TRP A 70 21.03 9.12 24.32
C TRP A 70 21.81 7.86 24.71
N ARG A 71 22.27 7.76 25.96
CA ARG A 71 22.99 6.58 26.47
C ARG A 71 22.12 5.32 26.50
N ASN A 72 20.80 5.48 26.54
CA ASN A 72 19.85 4.36 26.51
C ASN A 72 19.52 3.98 25.06
N ALA A 73 19.01 4.95 24.29
CA ALA A 73 18.67 4.80 22.89
C ALA A 73 18.63 6.17 22.22
N TYR A 74 19.02 6.22 20.95
CA TYR A 74 18.83 7.38 20.09
C TYR A 74 18.85 6.95 18.63
N THR A 75 18.22 7.77 17.78
CA THR A 75 18.29 7.70 16.32
C THR A 75 19.02 8.94 15.78
N SER A 76 19.38 8.94 14.50
CA SER A 76 20.03 10.10 13.89
C SER A 76 19.09 11.30 13.74
N HIS A 77 17.80 11.06 13.52
CA HIS A 77 16.84 12.12 13.20
C HIS A 77 15.47 11.84 13.78
N ILE A 78 14.74 12.92 14.03
CA ILE A 78 13.31 12.92 14.29
C ILE A 78 12.64 13.87 13.29
N VAL A 79 11.59 13.41 12.63
CA VAL A 79 10.74 14.24 11.79
C VAL A 79 9.46 14.55 12.54
N GLY A 80 9.24 15.82 12.82
CA GLY A 80 8.08 16.31 13.55
C GLY A 80 7.93 17.82 13.44
N ASP A 81 6.77 18.34 13.80
CA ASP A 81 6.47 19.77 13.74
C ASP A 81 6.66 20.39 12.32
N GLY A 82 6.64 19.55 11.27
CA GLY A 82 6.90 19.93 9.88
C GLY A 82 8.38 20.16 9.53
N ILE A 83 9.31 19.78 10.40
CA ILE A 83 10.76 19.94 10.20
C ILE A 83 11.53 18.67 10.61
N VAL A 84 12.84 18.67 10.39
CA VAL A 84 13.77 17.64 10.88
C VAL A 84 14.51 18.16 12.10
N TYR A 85 14.55 17.37 13.16
CA TYR A 85 15.47 17.54 14.28
C TYR A 85 16.58 16.51 14.15
N GLN A 86 17.81 16.97 13.91
CA GLN A 86 18.97 16.07 13.94
C GLN A 86 19.41 15.86 15.39
N VAL A 87 19.70 14.61 15.73
CA VAL A 87 20.15 14.19 17.07
C VAL A 87 21.50 13.51 16.95
N GLY A 88 21.54 12.28 16.44
CA GLY A 88 22.79 11.59 16.12
C GLY A 88 23.43 12.14 14.83
N GLU A 89 24.76 12.08 14.75
CA GLU A 89 25.48 12.41 13.52
C GLU A 89 25.26 11.32 12.43
N PRO A 90 24.74 11.67 11.25
CA PRO A 90 24.58 10.70 10.16
C PRO A 90 25.92 10.10 9.73
N GLY A 91 25.95 8.80 9.46
CA GLY A 91 27.15 8.04 9.15
C GLY A 91 27.73 7.28 10.35
N TYR A 92 27.34 7.63 11.56
CA TYR A 92 27.72 6.95 12.79
C TYR A 92 26.60 6.04 13.30
N VAL A 93 26.99 5.00 14.03
CA VAL A 93 26.06 4.08 14.67
C VAL A 93 25.13 4.86 15.61
N SER A 94 23.84 4.55 15.54
CA SER A 94 22.81 5.00 16.49
C SER A 94 22.23 3.79 17.23
N TYR A 95 21.56 3.97 18.37
CA TYR A 95 21.14 2.89 19.27
C TYR A 95 19.62 2.61 19.23
N GLY A 96 18.98 2.68 18.07
CA GLY A 96 17.53 2.52 17.93
C GLY A 96 17.04 1.19 17.35
N ALA A 97 17.93 0.31 16.86
CA ALA A 97 17.55 -0.83 16.03
C ALA A 97 18.39 -2.11 16.30
N LEU A 98 18.70 -2.40 17.57
CA LEU A 98 19.31 -3.66 17.99
C LEU A 98 20.59 -4.01 17.19
N ASN A 99 20.71 -5.26 16.72
CA ASN A 99 21.86 -5.72 15.94
C ASN A 99 21.91 -5.16 14.50
N ALA A 100 20.90 -4.40 14.06
CA ALA A 100 20.96 -3.69 12.80
C ALA A 100 21.73 -2.35 12.89
N ASN A 101 21.98 -1.86 14.12
CA ASN A 101 22.65 -0.58 14.39
C ASN A 101 23.97 -0.37 13.61
N PRO A 102 24.90 -1.34 13.54
CA PRO A 102 26.17 -1.17 12.80
C PRO A 102 26.03 -1.02 11.28
N TYR A 103 24.84 -1.27 10.73
CA TYR A 103 24.57 -1.27 9.29
C TYR A 103 23.69 -0.09 8.84
N ALA A 104 23.38 0.82 9.76
CA ALA A 104 22.46 1.92 9.53
C ALA A 104 23.16 3.27 9.76
N PRO A 105 23.69 3.92 8.71
CA PRO A 105 24.24 5.28 8.84
C PRO A 105 23.18 6.31 9.21
N ALA A 106 21.89 5.98 9.09
CA ALA A 106 20.83 6.80 9.63
C ALA A 106 19.64 5.96 10.08
N GLN A 107 18.99 6.44 11.14
CA GLN A 107 17.74 5.96 11.70
C GLN A 107 16.82 7.17 11.93
N ILE A 108 15.54 7.08 11.57
CA ILE A 108 14.64 8.23 11.53
C ILE A 108 13.33 7.90 12.26
N GLU A 109 13.02 8.66 13.29
CA GLU A 109 11.72 8.64 13.97
C GLU A 109 10.72 9.56 13.28
N LEU A 110 9.50 9.09 13.03
CA LEU A 110 8.37 9.91 12.63
C LEU A 110 7.49 10.23 13.84
N GLN A 111 7.25 11.52 14.10
CA GLN A 111 6.36 11.96 15.17
C GLN A 111 4.97 11.31 15.00
N ALA A 112 4.58 10.50 15.99
CA ALA A 112 3.21 10.04 16.16
C ALA A 112 2.32 11.22 16.55
N THR A 113 1.19 11.39 15.85
CA THR A 113 0.18 12.41 16.15
C THR A 113 -1.18 11.88 15.70
N PRO A 114 -2.32 12.29 16.28
CA PRO A 114 -3.64 12.02 15.69
C PRO A 114 -4.07 13.08 14.66
N ASP A 115 -3.35 14.21 14.55
CA ASP A 115 -3.66 15.29 13.62
C ASP A 115 -3.21 14.94 12.20
N LYS A 116 -4.19 14.72 11.31
CA LYS A 116 -3.95 14.37 9.91
C LYS A 116 -3.21 15.46 9.12
N VAL A 117 -3.41 16.74 9.46
CA VAL A 117 -2.75 17.87 8.79
C VAL A 117 -1.28 17.92 9.19
N LEU A 118 -1.00 17.75 10.48
CA LEU A 118 0.37 17.66 10.98
C LEU A 118 1.07 16.40 10.44
N PHE A 119 0.38 15.25 10.44
CA PHE A 119 0.87 14.02 9.84
C PHE A 119 1.27 14.22 8.38
N ALA A 120 0.42 14.83 7.55
CA ALA A 120 0.73 15.03 6.13
C ALA A 120 2.00 15.89 5.93
N LYS A 121 2.22 16.91 6.76
CA LYS A 121 3.44 17.72 6.74
C LYS A 121 4.66 16.89 7.16
N ASN A 122 4.57 16.18 8.28
CA ASN A 122 5.65 15.35 8.78
C ASN A 122 6.01 14.23 7.80
N TYR A 123 5.00 13.56 7.22
CA TYR A 123 5.20 12.49 6.25
C TYR A 123 5.92 12.98 4.99
N ALA A 124 5.61 14.19 4.51
CA ALA A 124 6.33 14.77 3.38
C ALA A 124 7.81 14.99 3.66
N VAL A 125 8.13 15.57 4.82
CA VAL A 125 9.51 15.74 5.26
C VAL A 125 10.20 14.39 5.47
N TYR A 126 9.50 13.41 6.01
CA TYR A 126 10.01 12.07 6.28
C TYR A 126 10.41 11.34 5.00
N ILE A 127 9.58 11.39 3.96
CA ILE A 127 9.90 10.79 2.65
C ILE A 127 11.11 11.45 2.02
N GLU A 128 11.17 12.78 1.98
CA GLU A 128 12.31 13.48 1.39
C GLU A 128 13.60 13.21 2.18
N LEU A 129 13.56 13.22 3.52
CA LEU A 129 14.72 12.89 4.35
C LEU A 129 15.22 11.45 4.11
N ILE A 130 14.33 10.45 4.05
CA ILE A 130 14.73 9.06 3.73
C ILE A 130 15.47 9.02 2.39
N ARG A 131 14.92 9.72 1.38
CA ARG A 131 15.48 9.72 0.03
C ARG A 131 16.82 10.44 -0.04
N ASP A 132 16.96 11.55 0.67
CA ASP A 132 18.22 12.30 0.74
C ASP A 132 19.30 11.48 1.44
N LEU A 133 18.98 10.82 2.54
CA LEU A 133 19.93 9.93 3.23
C LEU A 133 20.29 8.71 2.36
N CYS A 134 19.33 8.13 1.65
CA CYS A 134 19.60 7.10 0.65
C CYS A 134 20.60 7.60 -0.41
N ASN A 135 20.42 8.81 -0.95
CA ASN A 135 21.33 9.38 -1.93
C ASN A 135 22.71 9.67 -1.31
N GLN A 136 22.74 10.26 -0.11
CA GLN A 136 23.97 10.63 0.61
C GLN A 136 24.87 9.42 0.87
N PHE A 137 24.29 8.28 1.25
CA PHE A 137 25.03 7.07 1.59
C PHE A 137 25.12 6.05 0.45
N GLY A 138 24.57 6.35 -0.73
CA GLY A 138 24.54 5.42 -1.87
C GLY A 138 23.69 4.17 -1.63
N ILE A 139 22.65 4.29 -0.79
CA ILE A 139 21.74 3.19 -0.43
C ILE A 139 20.52 3.21 -1.38
N PRO A 140 20.11 2.06 -1.96
CA PRO A 140 18.92 2.01 -2.82
C PRO A 140 17.66 2.49 -2.12
N LYS A 141 16.83 3.27 -2.84
CA LYS A 141 15.52 3.73 -2.37
C LYS A 141 14.46 2.63 -2.48
N THR A 142 14.63 1.56 -1.72
CA THR A 142 13.70 0.42 -1.65
C THR A 142 13.33 0.15 -0.20
N LEU A 143 12.11 -0.30 0.08
CA LEU A 143 11.66 -0.63 1.43
C LEU A 143 11.60 -2.14 1.66
N ASP A 144 12.16 -2.62 2.77
CA ASP A 144 11.99 -3.97 3.32
C ASP A 144 12.27 -5.13 2.33
N ALA A 145 13.19 -4.91 1.38
CA ALA A 145 13.68 -5.99 0.53
C ALA A 145 14.34 -7.12 1.38
N VAL A 146 14.48 -8.31 0.78
CA VAL A 146 14.95 -9.55 1.44
C VAL A 146 16.20 -9.32 2.29
N TYR A 147 16.34 -10.10 3.38
CA TYR A 147 17.53 -10.07 4.23
C TYR A 147 18.84 -9.98 3.46
N GLY A 148 19.76 -9.13 3.92
CA GLY A 148 21.06 -8.93 3.29
C GLY A 148 21.06 -7.94 2.10
N THR A 149 19.90 -7.45 1.66
CA THR A 149 19.82 -6.40 0.62
C THR A 149 19.83 -5.00 1.22
N ASN A 150 20.58 -4.08 0.62
CA ASN A 150 20.62 -2.68 1.03
C ASN A 150 19.29 -1.98 0.73
N GLY A 151 18.94 -0.99 1.54
CA GLY A 151 17.73 -0.17 1.34
C GLY A 151 17.17 0.39 2.64
N ALA A 152 16.05 1.11 2.55
CA ALA A 152 15.27 1.49 3.72
C ALA A 152 14.65 0.25 4.38
N LYS A 153 14.69 0.17 5.72
CA LYS A 153 14.19 -0.95 6.52
C LYS A 153 13.32 -0.44 7.65
N SER A 154 12.10 -0.95 7.79
CA SER A 154 11.29 -0.65 8.97
C SER A 154 11.83 -1.33 10.22
N HIS A 155 11.44 -0.87 11.40
CA HIS A 155 11.75 -1.60 12.63
C HIS A 155 11.12 -3.00 12.62
N LEU A 156 9.90 -3.16 12.07
CA LEU A 156 9.33 -4.51 11.87
C LEU A 156 10.24 -5.44 11.04
N TRP A 157 10.92 -4.93 10.01
CA TRP A 157 11.89 -5.73 9.26
C TRP A 157 13.10 -6.07 10.13
N VAL A 158 13.58 -5.12 10.94
CA VAL A 158 14.67 -5.40 11.90
C VAL A 158 14.25 -6.51 12.86
N THR A 159 13.07 -6.42 13.48
CA THR A 159 12.50 -7.45 14.35
C THR A 159 12.51 -8.84 13.71
N ASN A 160 12.05 -8.93 12.47
CA ASN A 160 11.96 -10.20 11.76
C ASN A 160 13.32 -10.80 11.36
N ASN A 161 14.40 -10.02 11.35
CA ASN A 161 15.71 -10.45 10.85
C ASN A 161 16.83 -10.43 11.90
N PHE A 162 16.69 -9.62 12.95
CA PHE A 162 17.66 -9.41 14.01
C PHE A 162 17.08 -9.67 15.42
N GLY A 163 15.79 -10.02 15.51
CA GLY A 163 15.06 -10.19 16.78
C GLY A 163 14.49 -8.87 17.31
N GLY A 164 13.71 -8.94 18.39
CA GLY A 164 13.01 -7.79 18.98
C GLY A 164 11.49 -7.97 18.97
N ASP A 165 10.76 -6.93 19.37
CA ASP A 165 9.29 -6.91 19.45
C ASP A 165 8.64 -5.64 18.86
N HIS A 166 9.45 -4.70 18.39
CA HIS A 166 8.99 -3.48 17.74
C HIS A 166 8.41 -3.75 16.35
N THR A 167 7.33 -3.04 15.99
CA THR A 167 6.57 -3.25 14.73
C THR A 167 6.35 -1.98 13.91
N ASP A 168 6.93 -0.85 14.34
CA ASP A 168 6.88 0.44 13.68
C ASP A 168 7.53 0.41 12.27
N PRO A 169 7.09 1.29 11.35
CA PRO A 169 6.07 2.33 11.52
C PRO A 169 4.67 1.93 11.01
N TYR A 170 4.45 0.65 10.65
CA TYR A 170 3.30 0.27 9.83
C TYR A 170 1.94 0.45 10.49
N GLY A 171 1.84 0.17 11.80
CA GLY A 171 0.58 0.37 12.54
C GLY A 171 0.15 1.85 12.52
N TYR A 172 1.09 2.74 12.84
CA TYR A 172 0.86 4.18 12.81
C TYR A 172 0.56 4.70 11.40
N LEU A 173 1.38 4.37 10.41
CA LEU A 173 1.15 4.77 9.02
C LEU A 173 -0.22 4.32 8.51
N ALA A 174 -0.62 3.08 8.80
CA ALA A 174 -1.93 2.55 8.41
C ALA A 174 -3.09 3.32 9.05
N SER A 175 -2.95 3.73 10.32
CA SER A 175 -3.94 4.58 11.00
C SER A 175 -4.12 5.96 10.34
N MET A 176 -3.10 6.40 9.60
CA MET A 176 -3.07 7.65 8.84
C MET A 176 -3.39 7.48 7.35
N GLY A 177 -3.78 6.28 6.93
CA GLY A 177 -4.13 5.99 5.55
C GLY A 177 -2.94 5.69 4.62
N ILE A 178 -1.72 5.55 5.17
CA ILE A 178 -0.54 5.16 4.41
C ILE A 178 -0.32 3.65 4.54
N SER A 179 -0.55 2.92 3.44
CA SER A 179 -0.22 1.49 3.39
C SER A 179 1.29 1.27 3.26
N LYS A 180 1.79 0.08 3.61
CA LYS A 180 3.18 -0.33 3.35
C LYS A 180 3.58 -0.16 1.87
N ALA A 181 2.66 -0.45 0.95
CA ALA A 181 2.90 -0.29 -0.48
C ALA A 181 3.03 1.18 -0.89
N GLN A 182 2.17 2.05 -0.35
CA GLN A 182 2.26 3.50 -0.55
C GLN A 182 3.59 4.02 -0.01
N PHE A 183 3.96 3.63 1.21
CA PHE A 183 5.22 4.03 1.82
C PHE A 183 6.44 3.58 1.00
N ALA A 184 6.45 2.33 0.51
CA ALA A 184 7.50 1.84 -0.37
C ALA A 184 7.58 2.65 -1.67
N ASN A 185 6.43 2.95 -2.28
CA ASN A 185 6.35 3.77 -3.49
C ASN A 185 6.92 5.18 -3.26
N ASP A 186 6.54 5.80 -2.15
CA ASP A 186 6.92 7.17 -1.84
C ASP A 186 8.42 7.29 -1.55
N ILE A 187 9.03 6.26 -0.95
CA ILE A 187 10.49 6.17 -0.83
C ILE A 187 11.15 6.09 -2.23
N VAL A 188 10.64 5.26 -3.14
CA VAL A 188 11.21 5.09 -4.49
C VAL A 188 11.06 6.37 -5.32
N ASN A 189 9.87 6.96 -5.31
CA ASN A 189 9.46 7.99 -6.28
C ASN A 189 9.46 9.42 -5.71
N GLY A 190 9.48 9.57 -4.39
CA GLY A 190 9.23 10.85 -3.72
C GLY A 190 7.75 11.22 -3.80
N LEU A 191 7.39 12.33 -3.17
CA LEU A 191 6.02 12.85 -3.26
C LEU A 191 5.83 13.75 -4.50
N ASN A 192 6.92 14.17 -5.14
CA ASN A 192 6.95 15.19 -6.18
C ASN A 192 6.71 14.69 -7.62
N GLY A 193 5.70 13.82 -7.76
CA GLY A 193 4.69 13.97 -8.82
C GLY A 193 3.71 15.14 -8.56
N GLN A 194 4.15 16.09 -7.71
CA GLN A 194 3.58 17.26 -7.03
C GLN A 194 2.57 17.03 -5.88
N PRO A 195 2.74 17.72 -4.72
CA PRO A 195 1.92 17.59 -3.53
C PRO A 195 0.93 18.77 -3.27
N ASN A 196 -0.23 18.40 -2.72
CA ASN A 196 -1.14 19.10 -1.79
C ASN A 196 -2.15 20.17 -2.25
N LYS A 197 -3.41 19.72 -2.34
CA LYS A 197 -4.57 20.26 -1.61
C LYS A 197 -5.13 19.07 -0.79
N PRO A 198 -5.88 19.21 0.32
CA PRO A 198 -6.94 18.24 0.58
C PRO A 198 -7.94 18.40 -0.57
N THR A 199 -7.60 17.84 -1.72
CA THR A 199 -8.45 17.80 -2.88
C THR A 199 -9.39 16.63 -2.67
N PRO A 200 -10.71 16.81 -2.87
CA PRO A 200 -11.63 15.69 -3.03
C PRO A 200 -11.03 14.69 -4.03
N PRO A 201 -11.22 13.38 -3.81
CA PRO A 201 -10.47 12.33 -4.49
C PRO A 201 -10.56 12.50 -6.01
N ASP A 202 -9.41 12.66 -6.69
CA ASP A 202 -9.37 12.66 -8.16
C ASP A 202 -8.93 11.30 -8.70
N ASN A 203 -9.96 10.54 -9.04
CA ASN A 203 -10.10 9.47 -10.04
C ASN A 203 -8.84 8.92 -10.75
N GLY A 204 -7.98 8.26 -9.98
CA GLY A 204 -7.00 7.27 -10.45
C GLY A 204 -7.03 5.96 -9.65
N ASN A 205 -8.17 5.68 -9.02
CA ASN A 205 -8.56 4.46 -8.28
C ASN A 205 -7.72 4.07 -7.05
N VAL A 206 -7.44 5.04 -6.19
CA VAL A 206 -7.42 4.80 -4.74
C VAL A 206 -8.84 5.06 -4.24
N ASP A 207 -9.49 4.02 -3.72
CA ASP A 207 -10.81 4.03 -3.07
C ASP A 207 -12.00 4.64 -3.84
N LYS A 208 -12.29 4.13 -5.05
CA LYS A 208 -13.69 3.74 -5.23
C LYS A 208 -13.90 2.51 -4.36
N GLU A 209 -14.93 2.55 -3.51
CA GLU A 209 -15.54 1.33 -3.00
C GLU A 209 -15.68 0.40 -4.19
N VAL A 210 -14.87 -0.67 -4.23
CA VAL A 210 -14.97 -1.67 -5.28
C VAL A 210 -16.28 -2.38 -4.96
N LYS A 211 -17.38 -1.84 -5.45
CA LYS A 211 -18.73 -2.36 -5.18
C LYS A 211 -18.91 -3.72 -5.82
N TYR A 212 -18.20 -3.96 -6.93
CA TYR A 212 -18.34 -5.17 -7.73
C TYR A 212 -16.97 -5.67 -8.22
N VAL A 213 -16.81 -6.99 -8.21
CA VAL A 213 -15.65 -7.69 -8.77
C VAL A 213 -16.11 -8.80 -9.70
N ARG A 214 -15.46 -8.95 -10.86
CA ARG A 214 -15.63 -10.12 -11.73
C ARG A 214 -14.50 -11.12 -11.53
N ILE A 215 -14.84 -12.37 -11.24
CA ILE A 215 -13.87 -13.47 -11.19
C ILE A 215 -13.36 -13.75 -12.60
N LYS A 216 -12.05 -13.79 -12.79
CA LYS A 216 -11.43 -14.08 -14.10
C LYS A 216 -11.70 -15.52 -14.51
N GLU A 217 -11.82 -15.78 -15.80
CA GLU A 217 -11.87 -17.14 -16.34
C GLU A 217 -10.67 -17.99 -15.92
N SER A 218 -9.49 -17.37 -15.82
CA SER A 218 -8.25 -18.04 -15.42
C SER A 218 -8.13 -18.27 -13.91
N ALA A 219 -9.08 -17.81 -13.10
CA ALA A 219 -9.00 -17.84 -11.64
C ALA A 219 -9.00 -19.27 -11.10
N ARG A 220 -8.12 -19.56 -10.14
CA ARG A 220 -7.87 -20.93 -9.67
C ARG A 220 -8.25 -21.15 -8.22
N ALA A 221 -8.04 -20.16 -7.35
CA ALA A 221 -8.22 -20.34 -5.92
C ALA A 221 -8.83 -19.09 -5.25
N TYR A 222 -9.63 -19.34 -4.23
CA TYR A 222 -10.06 -18.33 -3.28
C TYR A 222 -8.86 -17.83 -2.46
N GLY A 223 -9.03 -16.67 -1.83
CA GLY A 223 -8.03 -16.02 -0.99
C GLY A 223 -7.57 -16.88 0.19
N ARG A 224 -6.49 -16.45 0.85
CA ARG A 224 -5.89 -17.14 2.00
C ARG A 224 -6.90 -17.30 3.14
N SER A 225 -7.76 -16.32 3.35
CA SER A 225 -8.81 -16.39 4.38
C SER A 225 -9.86 -17.49 4.11
N SER A 226 -9.97 -17.99 2.88
CA SER A 226 -10.77 -19.17 2.51
C SER A 226 -9.97 -20.48 2.54
N GLN A 227 -8.78 -20.48 3.14
CA GLN A 227 -7.89 -21.65 3.22
C GLN A 227 -7.49 -22.22 1.86
N GLY A 228 -7.45 -21.38 0.81
CA GLY A 228 -7.00 -21.79 -0.53
C GLY A 228 -7.94 -22.73 -1.28
N ARG A 229 -9.24 -22.75 -0.93
CA ARG A 229 -10.27 -23.50 -1.69
C ARG A 229 -10.25 -23.14 -3.17
N LEU A 230 -10.57 -24.11 -4.04
CA LEU A 230 -10.66 -23.87 -5.47
C LEU A 230 -11.90 -23.05 -5.83
N ILE A 231 -11.75 -22.11 -6.77
CA ILE A 231 -12.89 -21.39 -7.35
C ILE A 231 -13.69 -22.37 -8.23
N PRO A 232 -14.98 -22.60 -7.95
CA PRO A 232 -15.84 -23.44 -8.78
C PRO A 232 -15.90 -22.90 -10.20
N SER A 233 -15.94 -23.79 -11.19
CA SER A 233 -16.03 -23.39 -12.60
C SER A 233 -17.23 -22.46 -12.87
N GLY A 234 -18.37 -22.72 -12.22
CA GLY A 234 -19.58 -21.88 -12.32
C GLY A 234 -19.43 -20.47 -11.76
N ALA A 235 -18.41 -20.19 -10.92
CA ALA A 235 -18.17 -18.85 -10.38
C ALA A 235 -17.28 -17.97 -11.29
N ARG A 236 -16.62 -18.56 -12.29
CA ARG A 236 -15.72 -17.84 -13.20
C ARG A 236 -16.50 -16.97 -14.19
N ASN A 237 -15.94 -15.82 -14.56
CA ASN A 237 -16.57 -14.75 -15.34
C ASN A 237 -17.85 -14.12 -14.74
N MET A 238 -18.28 -14.56 -13.56
CA MET A 238 -19.36 -13.91 -12.82
C MET A 238 -18.87 -12.64 -12.14
N ALA A 239 -19.74 -11.62 -12.10
CA ALA A 239 -19.57 -10.44 -11.27
C ALA A 239 -20.30 -10.61 -9.93
N PHE A 240 -19.70 -10.14 -8.85
CA PHE A 240 -20.20 -10.23 -7.48
C PHE A 240 -20.19 -8.88 -6.82
N THR A 241 -21.18 -8.62 -5.97
CA THR A 241 -21.12 -7.53 -5.00
C THR A 241 -20.04 -7.84 -3.96
N VAL A 242 -19.20 -6.86 -3.68
CA VAL A 242 -18.20 -6.95 -2.61
C VAL A 242 -18.87 -6.61 -1.29
N ILE A 243 -18.84 -7.56 -0.36
CA ILE A 243 -19.37 -7.41 1.00
C ILE A 243 -18.34 -6.73 1.90
N LYS A 244 -17.07 -7.08 1.73
CA LYS A 244 -15.94 -6.54 2.50
C LYS A 244 -14.67 -6.60 1.66
N ARG A 245 -13.78 -5.64 1.83
CA ARG A 245 -12.44 -5.63 1.24
C ARG A 245 -11.41 -5.52 2.34
N VAL A 246 -10.36 -6.33 2.29
CA VAL A 246 -9.25 -6.26 3.23
C VAL A 246 -7.92 -6.29 2.48
N PRO A 247 -6.91 -5.50 2.90
CA PRO A 247 -5.56 -5.64 2.40
C PRO A 247 -4.93 -6.93 2.94
N VAL A 248 -4.20 -7.66 2.10
CA VAL A 248 -3.51 -8.91 2.47
C VAL A 248 -2.11 -8.92 1.86
N ALA A 249 -1.11 -9.32 2.65
CA ALA A 249 0.27 -9.43 2.19
C ALA A 249 0.49 -10.71 1.36
N TYR A 250 0.99 -10.56 0.13
CA TYR A 250 1.37 -11.66 -0.76
C TYR A 250 2.70 -11.35 -1.44
N ASP A 251 3.71 -12.21 -1.27
CA ASP A 251 4.99 -12.16 -1.99
C ASP A 251 5.58 -10.74 -2.07
N ASN A 252 5.71 -10.10 -0.90
CA ASN A 252 6.22 -8.74 -0.74
C ASN A 252 5.41 -7.63 -1.46
N ARG A 253 4.16 -7.90 -1.85
CA ARG A 253 3.19 -6.94 -2.40
C ARG A 253 1.92 -6.93 -1.53
N VAL A 254 1.32 -5.75 -1.37
CA VAL A 254 -0.03 -5.66 -0.80
C VAL A 254 -1.02 -6.00 -1.92
N LYS A 255 -1.79 -7.05 -1.72
CA LYS A 255 -2.95 -7.40 -2.53
C LYS A 255 -4.22 -7.11 -1.74
N TYR A 256 -5.38 -7.28 -2.36
CA TYR A 256 -6.66 -7.20 -1.66
C TYR A 256 -7.36 -8.54 -1.73
N GLU A 257 -8.09 -8.88 -0.67
CA GLU A 257 -9.11 -9.91 -0.72
C GLU A 257 -10.48 -9.26 -0.63
N TYR A 258 -11.41 -9.75 -1.45
CA TYR A 258 -12.79 -9.30 -1.50
C TYR A 258 -13.68 -10.43 -1.00
N LEU A 259 -14.49 -10.16 0.02
CA LEU A 259 -15.51 -11.08 0.50
C LEU A 259 -16.70 -10.99 -0.45
N VAL A 260 -17.05 -12.11 -1.06
CA VAL A 260 -18.19 -12.27 -1.96
C VAL A 260 -19.06 -13.42 -1.46
N GLU A 261 -20.32 -13.44 -1.85
CA GLU A 261 -21.24 -14.53 -1.54
C GLU A 261 -21.59 -15.31 -2.80
N TYR A 262 -21.30 -16.61 -2.78
CA TYR A 262 -21.60 -17.56 -3.84
C TYR A 262 -22.25 -18.78 -3.22
N HIS A 263 -23.42 -19.20 -3.70
CA HIS A 263 -24.08 -20.43 -3.23
C HIS A 263 -24.46 -20.35 -1.74
N GLY A 264 -24.87 -19.16 -1.26
CA GLY A 264 -25.16 -18.88 0.16
C GLY A 264 -23.95 -18.95 1.09
N LYS A 265 -22.74 -19.06 0.52
CA LYS A 265 -21.48 -19.15 1.27
C LYS A 265 -20.64 -17.92 0.98
N ARG A 266 -20.08 -17.35 2.05
CA ARG A 266 -19.17 -16.21 1.95
C ARG A 266 -17.75 -16.70 1.82
N GLU A 267 -17.10 -16.31 0.73
CA GLU A 267 -15.75 -16.72 0.40
C GLU A 267 -14.92 -15.49 0.00
N TRP A 268 -13.63 -15.50 0.29
CA TRP A 268 -12.70 -14.44 -0.07
C TRP A 268 -12.11 -14.72 -1.45
N VAL A 269 -12.09 -13.75 -2.35
CA VAL A 269 -11.39 -13.83 -3.64
C VAL A 269 -10.21 -12.87 -3.67
N ILE A 270 -9.05 -13.34 -4.14
CA ILE A 270 -7.83 -12.54 -4.21
C ILE A 270 -7.85 -11.59 -5.41
N SER A 271 -7.28 -10.39 -5.25
CA SER A 271 -7.25 -9.35 -6.28
C SER A 271 -6.54 -9.74 -7.57
N THR A 272 -5.70 -10.78 -7.57
CA THR A 272 -5.10 -11.32 -8.80
C THR A 272 -6.07 -12.14 -9.64
N ASP A 273 -7.11 -12.69 -9.01
CA ASP A 273 -8.07 -13.61 -9.64
C ASP A 273 -9.37 -12.90 -10.03
N VAL A 274 -9.44 -11.58 -9.80
CA VAL A 274 -10.61 -10.76 -10.12
C VAL A 274 -10.24 -9.49 -10.88
N THR A 275 -11.25 -8.88 -11.49
CA THR A 275 -11.20 -7.54 -12.10
C THR A 275 -12.24 -6.66 -11.42
N ALA A 276 -11.86 -5.47 -10.98
CA ALA A 276 -12.82 -4.49 -10.46
C ALA A 276 -13.68 -3.96 -11.62
N VAL A 277 -14.99 -3.86 -11.42
CA VAL A 277 -15.93 -3.37 -12.43
C VAL A 277 -16.74 -2.20 -11.88
N ASN A 278 -16.91 -1.16 -12.71
CA ASN A 278 -17.44 0.14 -12.29
C ASN A 278 -18.97 0.15 -12.06
N ALA A 279 -19.66 -0.86 -12.57
CA ALA A 279 -21.05 -1.18 -12.29
C ALA A 279 -21.13 -2.70 -12.15
N PHE A 280 -22.21 -3.22 -11.57
CA PHE A 280 -22.50 -4.64 -11.72
C PHE A 280 -22.68 -4.88 -13.22
N ASP A 281 -21.63 -5.38 -13.88
CA ASP A 281 -21.69 -5.68 -15.29
C ASP A 281 -22.59 -6.90 -15.43
N PRO A 282 -23.83 -6.71 -15.87
CA PRO A 282 -24.82 -7.75 -15.79
C PRO A 282 -24.36 -8.82 -16.77
N GLN A 283 -24.17 -10.04 -16.28
CA GLN A 283 -23.70 -11.17 -17.07
C GLN A 283 -24.43 -11.18 -18.42
N VAL A 284 -23.71 -11.29 -19.54
CA VAL A 284 -24.38 -11.50 -20.82
C VAL A 284 -24.43 -13.01 -21.01
N VAL A 285 -25.63 -13.57 -21.02
CA VAL A 285 -25.84 -14.99 -21.29
C VAL A 285 -26.43 -15.15 -22.67
N GLU A 286 -25.86 -16.07 -23.45
CA GLU A 286 -26.50 -16.53 -24.68
C GLU A 286 -27.49 -17.65 -24.30
N VAL A 287 -28.76 -17.52 -24.67
CA VAL A 287 -29.73 -18.61 -24.46
C VAL A 287 -29.29 -19.78 -25.33
N ALA A 288 -29.05 -20.95 -24.74
CA ALA A 288 -28.58 -22.09 -25.49
C ALA A 288 -29.56 -22.50 -26.59
N LYS A 289 -29.06 -22.88 -27.77
CA LYS A 289 -29.90 -23.33 -28.89
C LYS A 289 -30.79 -24.53 -28.54
N HIS A 290 -30.33 -25.36 -27.60
CA HIS A 290 -31.05 -26.52 -27.10
C HIS A 290 -31.99 -26.23 -25.92
N SER A 291 -32.03 -25.00 -25.40
CA SER A 291 -32.89 -24.66 -24.25
C SER A 291 -34.36 -24.94 -24.57
N THR A 292 -35.02 -25.70 -23.70
CA THR A 292 -36.43 -26.10 -23.89
C THR A 292 -37.36 -25.26 -23.01
N ASN A 293 -37.02 -25.10 -21.74
CA ASN A 293 -37.79 -24.36 -20.75
C ASN A 293 -36.91 -23.38 -19.98
N PHE A 294 -37.54 -22.30 -19.50
CA PHE A 294 -36.99 -21.47 -18.45
C PHE A 294 -36.92 -22.23 -17.12
N SER A 295 -36.21 -21.64 -16.17
CA SER A 295 -35.98 -22.18 -14.82
C SER A 295 -37.29 -22.45 -14.04
N PRO A 296 -37.28 -23.33 -13.01
CA PRO A 296 -38.37 -23.44 -12.04
C PRO A 296 -38.89 -22.10 -11.49
N SER A 297 -38.01 -21.11 -11.25
CA SER A 297 -38.43 -19.78 -10.75
C SER A 297 -39.26 -18.99 -11.77
N SER A 298 -39.22 -19.42 -13.04
CA SER A 298 -40.09 -18.98 -14.14
C SER A 298 -41.14 -20.02 -14.51
N HIS A 299 -41.48 -20.89 -13.55
CA HIS A 299 -42.56 -21.87 -13.64
C HIS A 299 -42.40 -22.83 -14.82
N HIS A 300 -41.16 -23.12 -15.23
CA HIS A 300 -40.86 -23.98 -16.38
C HIS A 300 -41.53 -23.55 -17.69
N ARG A 301 -41.79 -22.25 -17.87
CA ARG A 301 -42.34 -21.74 -19.13
C ARG A 301 -41.43 -22.09 -20.30
N ALA A 302 -42.02 -22.46 -21.45
CA ALA A 302 -41.25 -22.80 -22.64
C ALA A 302 -40.35 -21.64 -23.10
N THR A 303 -39.09 -21.95 -23.42
CA THR A 303 -38.12 -20.98 -23.95
C THR A 303 -38.48 -20.65 -25.40
N PRO A 304 -38.82 -19.38 -25.72
CA PRO A 304 -39.21 -19.01 -27.08
C PRO A 304 -38.11 -19.28 -28.12
N ALA A 305 -38.45 -19.87 -29.27
CA ALA A 305 -37.48 -20.15 -30.33
C ALA A 305 -36.68 -18.91 -30.77
N LYS A 306 -37.34 -17.74 -30.82
CA LYS A 306 -36.74 -16.48 -31.26
C LYS A 306 -35.61 -15.96 -30.36
N ILE A 307 -35.53 -16.39 -29.10
CA ILE A 307 -34.49 -15.92 -28.18
C ILE A 307 -33.31 -16.89 -28.11
N LYS A 308 -33.44 -18.10 -28.65
CA LYS A 308 -32.37 -19.11 -28.64
C LYS A 308 -31.20 -18.65 -29.52
N GLY A 309 -29.99 -18.70 -28.99
CA GLY A 309 -28.77 -18.15 -29.61
C GLY A 309 -28.65 -16.63 -29.51
N GLN A 310 -29.62 -15.94 -28.90
CA GLN A 310 -29.50 -14.51 -28.62
C GLN A 310 -28.89 -14.26 -27.25
N ARG A 311 -28.23 -13.12 -27.14
CA ARG A 311 -27.54 -12.67 -25.93
C ARG A 311 -28.43 -11.71 -25.14
N PHE A 312 -28.52 -11.94 -23.84
CA PHE A 312 -29.28 -11.08 -22.94
C PHE A 312 -28.45 -10.69 -21.73
N THR A 313 -28.64 -9.43 -21.35
CA THR A 313 -28.15 -8.86 -20.11
C THR A 313 -28.91 -9.46 -18.93
N VAL A 314 -28.19 -10.06 -17.99
CA VAL A 314 -28.73 -10.68 -16.79
C VAL A 314 -29.03 -9.62 -15.74
N GLN A 315 -30.31 -9.41 -15.45
CA GLN A 315 -30.80 -8.42 -14.49
C GLN A 315 -30.56 -8.83 -13.04
N LYS A 316 -30.56 -10.14 -12.76
CA LYS A 316 -30.37 -10.71 -11.43
C LYS A 316 -29.86 -12.15 -11.57
N VAL A 317 -28.99 -12.57 -10.66
CA VAL A 317 -28.62 -13.98 -10.49
C VAL A 317 -29.31 -14.50 -9.24
N ASN A 318 -29.86 -15.70 -9.29
CA ASN A 318 -30.40 -16.41 -8.14
C ASN A 318 -29.88 -17.86 -8.17
N GLN A 319 -30.04 -18.56 -7.06
CA GLN A 319 -29.60 -19.93 -6.91
C GLN A 319 -30.75 -20.81 -6.47
N LEU A 320 -30.81 -22.00 -7.04
CA LEU A 320 -31.75 -23.04 -6.65
C LEU A 320 -31.12 -24.42 -6.72
N ILE A 321 -31.69 -25.35 -5.98
CA ILE A 321 -31.39 -26.77 -6.17
C ILE A 321 -32.22 -27.26 -7.36
N PHE A 322 -31.55 -27.64 -8.44
CA PHE A 322 -32.16 -28.20 -9.65
C PHE A 322 -31.44 -29.47 -10.07
N GLY A 323 -32.18 -30.57 -10.26
CA GLY A 323 -31.60 -31.88 -10.56
C GLY A 323 -30.65 -32.40 -9.45
N GLY A 324 -30.92 -32.07 -8.19
CA GLY A 324 -30.09 -32.46 -7.04
C GLY A 324 -28.76 -31.72 -6.91
N LYS A 325 -28.52 -30.71 -7.74
CA LYS A 325 -27.32 -29.87 -7.72
C LYS A 325 -27.71 -28.42 -7.53
N LEU A 326 -26.85 -27.66 -6.85
CA LEU A 326 -27.01 -26.21 -6.75
C LEU A 326 -26.62 -25.60 -8.10
N GLN A 327 -27.58 -24.97 -8.76
CA GLN A 327 -27.41 -24.32 -10.05
C GLN A 327 -27.68 -22.82 -9.94
N ASN A 328 -27.01 -22.04 -10.79
CA ASN A 328 -27.38 -20.65 -10.98
C ASN A 328 -28.59 -20.54 -11.92
N GLU A 329 -29.38 -19.49 -11.73
CA GLU A 329 -30.34 -19.02 -12.71
C GLU A 329 -30.17 -17.53 -12.95
N TYR A 330 -30.48 -17.11 -14.17
CA TYR A 330 -30.19 -15.78 -14.69
C TYR A 330 -31.48 -15.12 -15.14
N LEU A 331 -31.88 -14.04 -14.45
CA LEU A 331 -33.06 -13.26 -14.80
C LEU A 331 -32.76 -12.44 -16.05
N ILE A 332 -33.37 -12.78 -17.18
CA ILE A 332 -33.20 -12.08 -18.46
C ILE A 332 -34.51 -11.44 -18.90
N LYS A 333 -34.42 -10.21 -19.44
CA LYS A 333 -35.57 -9.53 -20.04
C LYS A 333 -35.42 -9.52 -21.55
N TYR A 334 -36.23 -10.33 -22.24
CA TYR A 334 -36.17 -10.49 -23.69
C TYR A 334 -37.31 -9.77 -24.45
N HIS A 335 -38.23 -9.13 -23.73
CA HIS A 335 -39.33 -8.38 -24.32
C HIS A 335 -39.75 -7.23 -23.39
N SER A 336 -39.91 -6.02 -23.93
CA SER A 336 -40.25 -4.82 -23.14
C SER A 336 -41.54 -4.99 -22.33
N ASN A 337 -42.56 -5.61 -22.95
CA ASN A 337 -43.91 -5.79 -22.41
C ASN A 337 -44.12 -7.11 -21.65
N LYS A 338 -43.08 -7.91 -21.40
CA LYS A 338 -43.19 -9.15 -20.61
C LYS A 338 -42.35 -9.03 -19.33
N PRO A 339 -42.72 -9.77 -18.26
CA PRO A 339 -41.84 -9.92 -17.11
C PRO A 339 -40.52 -10.56 -17.55
N ALA A 340 -39.45 -10.27 -16.81
CA ALA A 340 -38.19 -10.98 -16.98
C ALA A 340 -38.34 -12.45 -16.58
N GLU A 341 -37.59 -13.32 -17.23
CA GLU A 341 -37.64 -14.77 -17.02
C GLU A 341 -36.29 -15.30 -16.57
N TRP A 342 -36.30 -16.27 -15.67
CA TRP A 342 -35.12 -16.95 -15.16
C TRP A 342 -34.68 -18.05 -16.11
N LEU A 343 -33.44 -17.96 -16.59
CA LEU A 343 -32.79 -18.97 -17.43
C LEU A 343 -31.84 -19.79 -16.56
N LEU A 344 -31.95 -21.13 -16.58
CA LEU A 344 -31.02 -21.99 -15.83
C LEU A 344 -29.62 -21.95 -16.43
N GLU A 345 -28.61 -22.17 -15.58
CA GLU A 345 -27.20 -22.19 -15.98
C GLU A 345 -26.88 -23.19 -17.08
N GLN A 346 -27.48 -24.39 -17.04
CA GLN A 346 -27.32 -25.39 -18.11
C GLN A 346 -27.91 -24.92 -19.47
N ASP A 347 -28.85 -23.99 -19.44
CA ASP A 347 -29.56 -23.42 -20.60
C ASP A 347 -28.97 -22.07 -21.03
N ALA A 348 -27.90 -21.64 -20.38
CA ALA A 348 -27.17 -20.41 -20.60
C ALA A 348 -25.72 -20.72 -21.00
N VAL A 349 -25.30 -20.27 -22.18
CA VAL A 349 -23.91 -20.39 -22.60
C VAL A 349 -23.18 -19.15 -22.09
N ALA A 350 -22.33 -19.33 -21.07
CA ALA A 350 -21.35 -18.33 -20.68
C ALA A 350 -20.26 -18.27 -21.77
N LYS A 351 -20.07 -17.10 -22.37
CA LYS A 351 -18.95 -16.83 -23.28
C LYS A 351 -18.24 -15.55 -22.88
#